data_AF-A0A0D7CKT6-F1
#
_entry.id   AF-A0A0D7CKT6-F1
#
_cell.length_a   1.000
_cell.length_b   1.000
_cell.length_c   1.000
_cell.angle_alpha   90.00
_cell.angle_beta   90.00
_cell.angle_gamma   90.00
#
_symmetry.space_group_name_H-M   'P 1'
#
loop_
_entity.id
_entity.type
_entity.pdbx_description
1 polymer ?
#
loop_
_entity_poly.entity_id
_entity_poly.type
_entity_poly.pdbx_seq_one_letter_code
_entity_poly.pdbx_strand_id
1 'polypeptide(L)' 'MSSDVTLEPALYYEVTARDNNPDCRNYNQVFDIPQFYSNDGIRYAVVCGVCGQQMEILTATLLDPQPEVS' A
#
# COMPACT_ATOMS: atom_id res chain seq x y z
N MET A 1 -9.39 12.52 5.88
CA MET A 1 -8.07 12.69 6.52
C MET A 1 -7.12 11.95 5.62
N SER A 2 -6.25 12.66 4.89
CA SER A 2 -5.17 12.02 4.14
C SER A 2 -4.28 11.37 5.18
N SER A 3 -4.11 10.06 5.12
CA SER A 3 -3.10 9.36 5.92
C SER A 3 -1.73 9.85 5.43
N ASP A 4 -1.02 10.62 6.25
CA ASP A 4 0.36 11.07 5.98
C ASP A 4 1.31 9.87 6.12
N VAL A 5 1.22 8.93 5.18
CA VAL A 5 2.10 7.77 5.10
C VAL A 5 3.42 8.21 4.45
N THR A 6 4.47 8.28 5.27
CA THR A 6 5.84 8.51 4.79
C THR A 6 6.55 7.17 4.71
N LEU A 7 7.04 6.82 3.52
CA LEU A 7 7.84 5.61 3.30
C LEU A 7 9.28 6.01 3.01
N GLU A 8 10.23 5.34 3.64
CA GLU A 8 11.65 5.45 3.28
C GLU A 8 11.94 4.62 2.02
N PRO A 9 12.94 5.01 1.20
CA PRO A 9 13.34 4.25 0.02
C PRO A 9 14.01 2.92 0.39
N ALA A 10 13.91 1.95 -0.51
CA ALA A 10 14.51 0.63 -0.42
C ALA A 10 14.16 -0.19 0.84
N LEU A 11 12.96 -0.02 1.40
CA LEU A 11 12.48 -0.77 2.56
C LEU A 11 11.12 -1.44 2.30
N TYR A 12 10.87 -2.53 3.01
CA TYR A 12 9.60 -3.25 3.04
C TYR A 12 8.73 -2.83 4.22
N TYR A 13 7.42 -2.73 3.96
CA TYR A 13 6.39 -2.36 4.91
C TYR A 13 5.23 -3.36 4.86
N GLU A 14 4.55 -3.57 5.98
CA GLU A 14 3.17 -4.06 6.00
C GLU A 14 2.24 -2.85 5.86
N VAL A 15 1.39 -2.84 4.85
CA VAL A 15 0.49 -1.71 4.58
C VAL A 15 -0.95 -2.18 4.48
N THR A 16 -1.89 -1.30 4.82
CA THR A 16 -3.30 -1.48 4.45
C THR A 16 -3.69 -0.49 3.37
N ALA A 17 -4.49 -0.93 2.41
CA ALA A 17 -4.96 -0.07 1.32
C ALA A 17 -6.46 -0.22 1.07
N ARG A 18 -7.10 0.87 0.63
CA ARG A 18 -8.54 0.92 0.34
C ARG A 18 -8.82 1.36 -1.09
N ASP A 19 -9.75 0.68 -1.75
CA ASP A 19 -10.28 1.12 -3.05
C ASP A 19 -11.35 2.21 -2.83
N ASN A 20 -11.14 3.37 -3.43
CA ASN A 20 -12.02 4.53 -3.32
C ASN A 20 -12.95 4.71 -4.52
N ASN A 21 -12.94 3.78 -5.49
CA ASN A 21 -13.78 3.85 -6.68
C ASN A 21 -15.22 3.37 -6.36
N PRO A 22 -16.24 4.25 -6.37
CA PRO A 22 -17.62 3.86 -6.07
C PRO A 22 -18.23 2.87 -7.06
N ASP A 23 -17.67 2.78 -8.28
CA ASP A 23 -18.14 1.85 -9.31
C ASP A 23 -17.45 0.47 -9.22
N CYS A 24 -16.46 0.32 -8.33
CA CYS A 24 -15.77 -0.94 -8.13
C CYS A 24 -16.49 -1.81 -7.09
N ARG A 25 -16.53 -3.12 -7.32
CA ARG A 25 -17.06 -4.08 -6.32
C ARG A 25 -16.26 -4.08 -5.00
N ASN A 26 -15.00 -3.62 -5.04
CA ASN A 26 -14.13 -3.52 -3.88
C ASN A 26 -14.24 -2.13 -3.19
N TYR A 27 -15.20 -1.29 -3.59
CA TYR A 27 -15.38 0.05 -3.02
C TYR A 27 -15.43 0.01 -1.48
N ASN A 28 -14.61 0.86 -0.85
CA ASN A 28 -14.41 0.96 0.59
C ASN A 28 -13.90 -0.31 1.30
N GLN A 29 -13.53 -1.36 0.57
CA GLN A 29 -12.88 -2.53 1.16
C GLN A 29 -11.41 -2.21 1.46
N VAL A 30 -10.96 -2.65 2.63
CA VAL A 30 -9.58 -2.52 3.09
C VAL A 30 -8.89 -3.87 2.90
N PHE A 31 -7.67 -3.83 2.37
CA PHE A 31 -6.86 -4.99 2.08
C PHE A 31 -5.52 -4.88 2.81
N ASP A 32 -5.06 -5.99 3.37
CA ASP A 32 -3.73 -6.12 3.95
C ASP A 32 -2.72 -6.53 2.87
N ILE A 33 -1.61 -5.79 2.79
CA ILE A 33 -0.48 -6.08 1.93
C ILE A 33 0.72 -6.29 2.84
N PRO A 34 1.02 -7.55 3.21
CA PRO A 34 2.01 -7.86 4.25
C PRO A 34 3.46 -7.54 3.84
N GLN A 35 3.72 -7.42 2.53
CA GLN A 35 5.03 -7.08 1.99
C GLN A 35 4.88 -6.09 0.84
N PHE A 36 4.98 -4.81 1.17
CA PHE A 36 4.99 -3.70 0.23
C PHE A 36 6.40 -3.10 0.15
N TYR A 37 7.01 -3.15 -1.03
CA TYR A 37 8.34 -2.58 -1.25
C TYR A 37 8.24 -1.11 -1.68
N SER A 38 8.83 -0.23 -0.89
CA SER A 38 9.02 1.18 -1.23
C SER A 38 10.34 1.35 -1.98
N ASN A 39 10.28 1.64 -3.29
CA ASN A 39 11.50 1.78 -4.09
C ASN A 39 12.23 3.11 -3.80
N ASP A 40 11.54 4.24 -3.96
CA ASP A 40 12.11 5.59 -3.83
C ASP A 40 11.48 6.42 -2.69
N GLY A 41 10.58 5.84 -1.88
CA GLY A 41 9.86 6.52 -0.81
C GLY A 41 8.77 7.50 -1.24
N ILE A 42 8.67 7.78 -2.55
CA ILE A 42 7.86 8.88 -3.09
C ILE A 42 6.80 8.37 -4.07
N ARG A 43 7.20 7.47 -4.97
CA ARG A 43 6.36 6.91 -6.03
C ARG A 43 6.00 5.48 -5.66
N TYR A 44 4.95 5.36 -4.85
CA TYR A 44 4.36 4.09 -4.47
C TYR A 44 2.90 4.00 -4.94
N ALA A 45 2.47 2.80 -5.29
CA ALA A 45 1.08 2.53 -5.65
C ALA A 45 0.71 1.10 -5.26
N VAL A 46 -0.41 0.97 -4.56
CA VAL A 46 -1.18 -0.28 -4.50
C VAL A 46 -2.30 -0.14 -5.51
N VAL A 47 -2.46 -1.12 -6.40
CA VAL A 47 -3.46 -1.06 -7.48
C VAL A 47 -4.52 -2.13 -7.23
N CYS A 48 -5.79 -1.74 -7.33
CA CYS A 48 -6.88 -2.70 -7.25
C CYS A 48 -6.86 -3.63 -8.46
N GLY A 49 -6.77 -4.95 -8.23
CA GLY A 49 -6.79 -5.95 -9.29
C GLY A 49 -8.13 -6.07 -10.04
N VAL A 50 -9.19 -5.41 -9.58
CA VAL A 50 -10.52 -5.45 -10.23
C VAL A 50 -10.75 -4.24 -11.13
N CYS A 51 -10.58 -3.02 -10.60
CA CYS A 51 -10.85 -1.80 -11.36
C CYS A 51 -9.59 -1.14 -11.96
N GLY A 52 -8.39 -1.61 -11.57
CA GLY A 52 -7.11 -1.06 -12.03
C GLY A 52 -6.78 0.33 -11.48
N GLN A 53 -7.61 0.90 -10.59
CA GLN A 53 -7.33 2.19 -9.96
C GLN A 53 -6.35 2.05 -8.80
N GLN A 54 -5.60 3.12 -8.56
CA GLN A 54 -4.73 3.23 -7.40
C GLN A 54 -5.58 3.32 -6.12
N MET A 55 -5.23 2.47 -5.17
CA MET A 55 -5.81 2.42 -3.84
C MET A 55 -5.10 3.41 -2.92
N GLU A 56 -5.83 3.92 -1.93
CA GLU A 56 -5.28 4.77 -0.87
C GLU A 56 -4.62 3.91 0.19
N ILE A 57 -3.34 4.15 0.48
CA ILE A 57 -2.64 3.50 1.59
C ILE A 57 -3.06 4.18 2.90
N LEU A 58 -3.63 3.43 3.83
CA LEU A 58 -4.14 3.94 5.10
C LEU A 58 -3.12 3.83 6.23
N THR A 59 -2.37 2.71 6.26
CA THR A 59 -1.31 2.46 7.24
C THR A 59 -0.06 1.95 6.55
N ALA A 60 1.09 2.20 7.15
CA ALA A 60 2.34 1.54 6.79
C ALA A 60 3.17 1.31 8.04
N THR A 61 3.56 0.06 8.26
CA THR A 61 4.41 -0.37 9.37
C THR A 61 5.70 -0.92 8.77
N LEU A 62 6.85 -0.34 9.14
CA LEU A 62 8.15 -0.83 8.68
C LEU A 62 8.34 -2.28 9.16
N LEU A 63 8.74 -3.17 8.26
CA LEU A 63 9.06 -4.55 8.65
C LEU A 63 10.42 -4.60 9.36
N ASP A 64 10.46 -5.18 10.55
CA ASP A 64 11.69 -5.44 11.28
C ASP A 64 11.62 -6.87 11.87
N PRO A 65 12.41 -7.83 11.35
CA PRO A 65 13.45 -7.66 10.34
C PRO A 65 12.90 -7.40 8.93
N GLN A 66 13.73 -6.78 8.08
CA GLN A 66 13.48 -6.72 6.64
C GLN A 66 13.50 -8.14 6.04
N PRO A 67 12.61 -8.49 5.10
CA PRO A 67 12.57 -9.81 4.49
C PRO A 67 13.84 -10.07 3.67
N GLU A 68 14.33 -11.30 3.70
CA GLU A 68 15.44 -11.73 2.84
C GLU A 68 14.96 -11.81 1.39
N VAL A 69 15.54 -10.98 0.52
CA VAL A 69 15.33 -11.03 -0.92
C VAL A 69 16.47 -11.84 -1.54
N SER A 70 16.15 -12.99 -2.13
CA SER A 70 17.10 -13.90 -2.80
C SER A 70 17.20 -13.62 -4.29
#